data_AF-A0A645JET9-F1
#
_entry.id   AF-A0A645JET9-F1
#
_cell.length_a   1.000
_cell.length_b   1.000
_cell.length_c   1.000
_cell.angle_alpha   90.00
_cell.angle_beta   90.00
_cell.angle_gamma   90.00
#
_symmetry.space_group_name_H-M   'P 1'
#
loop_
_entity.id
_entity.type
_entity.pdbx_description
1 polymer ?
#
loop_
_entity_poly.entity_id
_entity_poly.type
_entity_poly.pdbx_seq_one_letter_code
_entity_poly.pdbx_strand_id
1 'polypeptide(L)' 'MEDLLRCLERDGMDALVEIGPGRVLAGFAKKTVPSLGERTHSVETAQELADALAWLKEE' A
#
# COMPACT_ATOMS: atom_id res chain seq x y z
N MET A 1 7.90 -11.15 -5.69
CA MET A 1 7.08 -10.13 -5.00
C MET A 1 7.97 -9.21 -4.18
N GLU A 2 8.77 -9.75 -3.26
CA GLU A 2 9.61 -8.94 -2.38
C GLU A 2 10.63 -8.05 -3.11
N ASP A 3 11.32 -8.58 -4.12
CA ASP A 3 12.28 -7.80 -4.91
C ASP A 3 11.62 -6.66 -5.70
N LEU A 4 10.37 -6.87 -6.14
CA LEU A 4 9.59 -5.82 -6.78
C LEU A 4 9.31 -4.67 -5.81
N LEU A 5 8.92 -4.98 -4.56
CA LEU A 5 8.68 -3.96 -3.53
C LEU A 5 9.94 -3.14 -3.24
N ARG A 6 11.11 -3.79 -3.15
CA ARG A 6 12.40 -3.09 -2.95
C ARG A 6 12.79 -2.23 -4.16
N CYS A 7 12.53 -2.71 -5.38
CA CYS A 7 12.75 -1.90 -6.58
C CYS A 7 11.83 -0.67 -6.60
N LEU A 8 10.54 -0.84 -6.31
CA LEU A 8 9.58 0.26 -6.31
C LEU A 8 9.91 1.32 -5.26
N GLU A 9 10.27 0.90 -4.03
CA GLU A 9 10.75 1.82 -2.99
C GLU A 9 11.97 2.60 -3.46
N ARG A 10 12.97 1.91 -4.02
CA ARG A 10 14.19 2.55 -4.56
C ARG A 10 13.89 3.53 -5.68
N ASP A 11 12.87 3.24 -6.49
CA ASP A 11 12.45 4.09 -7.61
C ASP A 11 11.56 5.26 -7.13
N GLY A 12 11.33 5.40 -5.83
CA GLY A 12 10.67 6.56 -5.20
C GLY A 12 9.21 6.34 -4.85
N MET A 13 8.70 5.12 -4.93
CA MET A 13 7.35 4.81 -4.45
C MET A 13 7.31 4.93 -2.92
N ASP A 14 6.45 5.82 -2.43
CA ASP A 14 6.34 6.20 -1.04
C ASP A 14 5.00 5.80 -0.40
N ALA A 15 4.08 5.23 -1.19
CA ALA A 15 2.75 4.81 -0.80
C ALA A 15 2.31 3.59 -1.64
N LEU A 16 1.48 2.70 -1.05
CA LEU A 16 0.92 1.54 -1.73
C LEU A 16 -0.58 1.41 -1.47
N VAL A 17 -1.37 1.19 -2.53
CA VAL A 17 -2.80 0.86 -2.42
C VAL A 17 -3.03 -0.55 -2.97
N GLU A 18 -3.39 -1.49 -2.09
CA GLU A 18 -3.78 -2.85 -2.47
C GLU A 18 -5.26 -2.84 -2.87
N ILE A 19 -5.55 -3.09 -4.14
CA ILE A 19 -6.92 -3.16 -4.66
C ILE A 19 -7.32 -4.63 -4.82
N GLY A 20 -8.42 -5.01 -4.18
CA GLY A 20 -8.94 -6.38 -4.20
C GLY A 20 -9.14 -6.94 -2.80
N PRO A 21 -9.67 -8.17 -2.69
CA PRO A 21 -10.04 -8.74 -1.41
C PRO A 21 -8.83 -9.14 -0.57
N GLY A 22 -8.96 -8.95 0.74
CA GLY A 22 -7.92 -9.28 1.71
C GLY A 22 -6.87 -8.19 1.89
N ARG A 23 -5.75 -8.58 2.50
CA ARG A 23 -4.64 -7.67 2.91
C ARG A 23 -3.28 -8.34 2.72
N VAL A 24 -3.16 -9.16 1.68
CA VAL A 24 -2.02 -10.06 1.49
C VAL A 24 -0.81 -9.25 1.03
N LEU A 25 -0.99 -8.37 0.04
CA LEU A 25 0.07 -7.51 -0.46
C LEU A 25 0.52 -6.50 0.60
N ALA A 26 -0.41 -5.96 1.39
CA ALA A 26 -0.08 -5.13 2.55
C ALA A 26 0.76 -5.89 3.59
N GLY A 27 0.47 -7.17 3.81
CA GLY A 27 1.29 -8.04 4.66
C GLY A 27 2.71 -8.23 4.13
N PHE A 28 2.88 -8.37 2.82
CA PHE A 28 4.20 -8.42 2.18
C PHE A 28 4.93 -7.08 2.31
N ALA A 29 4.28 -5.96 2.00
CA ALA A 29 4.86 -4.63 2.13
C ALA A 29 5.42 -4.40 3.54
N LYS A 30 4.61 -4.64 4.59
CA LYS A 30 5.04 -4.49 5.99
C LYS A 30 6.26 -5.33 6.39
N LYS A 31 6.40 -6.53 5.82
CA LYS A 31 7.52 -7.45 6.15
C LYS A 31 8.76 -7.16 5.32
N THR A 32 8.59 -6.73 4.08
CA THR A 32 9.67 -6.59 3.11
C THR A 32 10.28 -5.19 3.13
N VAL A 33 9.42 -4.16 3.17
CA VAL A 33 9.76 -2.74 3.08
C VAL A 33 8.93 -1.97 4.12
N PRO A 34 9.41 -1.87 5.38
CA PRO A 34 8.62 -1.30 6.48
C PRO A 34 8.13 0.13 6.23
N SER A 35 8.97 0.98 5.63
CA SER A 35 8.66 2.36 5.19
C SER A 35 7.41 2.42 4.31
N LEU A 36 7.33 1.56 3.31
CA LEU A 36 6.17 1.44 2.44
C LEU A 36 4.98 0.81 3.17
N GLY A 37 5.24 -0.16 4.05
CA GLY A 37 4.24 -0.81 4.88
C GLY A 37 3.49 0.14 5.83
N GLU A 38 4.16 1.21 6.28
CA GLU A 38 3.56 2.29 7.08
C GLU A 38 2.60 3.16 6.25
N ARG A 39 2.86 3.32 4.94
CA ARG A 39 2.02 4.07 4.00
C ARG A 39 1.29 3.14 3.01
N THR A 40 0.75 2.05 3.53
CA THR A 40 -0.02 1.07 2.75
C THR A 40 -1.50 1.06 3.15
N HIS A 41 -2.41 1.13 2.17
CA HIS A 41 -3.86 1.00 2.36
C HIS A 41 -4.42 -0.16 1.54
N SER A 42 -5.28 -1.00 2.12
CA SER A 42 -6.02 -2.04 1.37
C SER A 42 -7.45 -1.56 1.09
N VAL A 43 -7.97 -1.88 -0.10
CA VAL A 43 -9.29 -1.44 -0.60
C VAL A 43 -10.02 -2.65 -1.18
N GLU A 44 -11.00 -3.14 -0.42
CA GLU A 44 -11.92 -4.21 -0.82
C GLU A 44 -13.36 -3.68 -0.94
N THR A 45 -13.73 -2.70 -0.11
CA THR A 45 -15.07 -2.12 -0.05
C THR A 45 -15.15 -0.68 -0.55
N ALA A 46 -16.37 -0.22 -0.86
CA ALA A 46 -16.60 1.17 -1.24
C ALA A 46 -16.24 2.16 -0.12
N GLN A 47 -16.40 1.77 1.15
CA GLN A 47 -16.00 2.59 2.29
C GLN A 47 -14.47 2.70 2.36
N GLU A 48 -13.74 1.59 2.27
CA GLU A 48 -12.28 1.60 2.26
C GLU A 48 -11.71 2.38 1.06
N LEU A 49 -12.41 2.38 -0.08
CA LEU A 49 -12.06 3.23 -1.22
C LEU A 49 -12.21 4.72 -0.88
N ALA A 50 -13.31 5.10 -0.23
CA ALA A 50 -13.52 6.48 0.20
C ALA A 50 -12.45 6.92 1.21
N ASP A 51 -12.09 6.04 2.14
CA ASP A 51 -11.05 6.30 3.15
C ASP A 51 -9.67 6.47 2.48
N ALA A 52 -9.31 5.58 1.55
CA ALA A 52 -8.06 5.68 0.79
C ALA A 52 -7.99 6.96 -0.05
N LEU A 53 -9.10 7.38 -0.66
CA LEU A 53 -9.18 8.63 -1.43
C LEU A 53 -9.09 9.87 -0.55
N ALA A 54 -9.61 9.84 0.68
CA ALA A 54 -9.44 10.93 1.64
C ALA A 54 -7.97 11.04 2.04
N TRP A 55 -7.36 9.92 2.44
CA TRP A 55 -5.94 9.83 2.80
C TRP A 55 -5.01 10.35 1.70
N LEU A 56 -5.22 9.95 0.44
CA LEU A 56 -4.39 10.40 -0.70
C LEU A 56 -4.50 11.89 -1.03
N LYS A 57 -5.55 12.58 -0.56
CA LYS A 57 -5.79 14.01 -0.83
C LYS A 57 -5.32 14.91 0.30
N GLU A 58 -5.02 14.35 1.46
CA GLU A 58 -4.49 15.08 2.63
C GLU A 58 -2.95 15.29 2.54
N GLU A 59 -2.32 14.78 1.47
CA GLU A 59 -0.92 15.03 1.08
C GLU A 59 -0.80 16.16 0.03
#